data_AF-A0AAP0QLI4-F1
#
_entry.id   AF-A0AAP0QLI4-F1
#
_cell.length_a   1.000
_cell.length_b   1.000
_cell.length_c   1.000
_cell.angle_alpha   90.00
_cell.angle_beta   90.00
_cell.angle_gamma   90.00
#
_symmetry.space_group_name_H-M   'P 1'
#
loop_
_entity.id
_entity.type
_entity.pdbx_description
1 polymer ?
#
loop_
_entity_poly.entity_id
_entity_poly.type
_entity_poly.pdbx_seq_one_letter_code
_entity_poly.pdbx_strand_id
1 'polypeptide(L)'
;MVLHDSKGNFIWQSFDYPTDTLLVGQSVRVGGVTKLVSRLSVKENVDGPYSIVMESNRLSFYCKSSNAPRPVVYFTFPVQFNGLKNVTFNAAPETDEAFAYQLTLDSSSGGNLILARPKYNATISFLRLSIDGNIRIFTYYEG
;
A
#
# COMPACT_ATOMS: atom_id res chain seq x y z
N MET A 1 -12.06 10.41 2.86
CA MET A 1 -12.68 11.67 3.33
C MET A 1 -11.78 12.82 2.92
N VAL A 2 -12.36 13.90 2.43
CA VAL A 2 -11.63 15.09 1.98
C VAL A 2 -12.28 16.31 2.61
N LEU A 3 -11.47 17.26 3.07
CA LEU A 3 -11.89 18.52 3.65
C LEU A 3 -11.48 19.65 2.72
N HIS A 4 -12.46 20.49 2.35
CA HIS A 4 -12.24 21.68 1.55
C HIS A 4 -12.50 22.95 2.36
N ASP A 5 -11.83 24.04 1.99
CA ASP A 5 -12.22 25.37 2.46
C ASP A 5 -13.51 25.85 1.76
N SER A 6 -14.02 27.01 2.18
CA SER A 6 -15.21 27.62 1.57
C SER A 6 -15.02 28.03 0.10
N LYS A 7 -13.80 27.98 -0.42
CA LYS A 7 -13.44 28.26 -1.82
C LYS A 7 -13.19 26.97 -2.63
N GLY A 8 -13.36 25.79 -2.02
CA GLY A 8 -13.13 24.50 -2.66
C GLY A 8 -11.67 24.04 -2.69
N ASN A 9 -10.74 24.74 -2.02
CA ASN A 9 -9.34 24.29 -1.94
C ASN A 9 -9.22 23.11 -0.98
N PHE A 10 -8.42 22.11 -1.36
CA PHE A 10 -8.12 20.95 -0.52
C PHE A 10 -7.31 21.36 0.70
N ILE A 11 -7.87 21.25 1.91
CA ILE A 11 -7.17 21.51 3.18
C ILE A 11 -6.60 20.21 3.76
N TRP A 12 -7.33 19.10 3.62
CA TRP A 12 -6.94 17.82 4.19
C TRP A 12 -7.62 16.66 3.45
N GLN A 13 -6.99 15.50 3.42
CA GLN A 13 -7.63 14.25 3.02
C GLN A 13 -7.13 13.10 3.87
N SER A 14 -8.03 12.17 4.22
CA SER A 14 -7.68 10.95 4.95
C SER A 14 -6.66 10.10 4.20
N PHE A 15 -6.59 10.29 2.88
CA PHE A 15 -5.69 9.59 1.99
C PHE A 15 -4.22 9.99 2.16
N ASP A 16 -3.92 11.11 2.82
CA ASP A 16 -2.56 11.51 3.15
C ASP A 16 -2.02 10.80 4.41
N TYR A 17 -2.86 10.05 5.14
CA TYR A 17 -2.49 9.38 6.38
C TYR A 17 -2.92 7.90 6.42
N PRO A 18 -2.53 7.07 5.42
CA PRO A 18 -2.79 5.63 5.50
C PRO A 18 -2.04 5.02 6.69
N THR A 19 -2.74 4.26 7.52
CA THR A 19 -2.16 3.50 8.63
C THR A 19 -1.68 2.14 8.13
N ASP A 20 -2.61 1.21 7.91
CA ASP A 20 -2.30 -0.17 7.54
C ASP A 20 -2.76 -0.56 6.12
N THR A 21 -3.39 0.37 5.40
CA THR A 21 -4.15 0.09 4.17
C THR A 21 -3.86 1.12 3.07
N LEU A 22 -3.79 0.66 1.82
CA LEU A 22 -3.85 1.46 0.59
C LEU A 22 -5.08 1.04 -0.23
N LEU A 23 -5.94 1.98 -0.54
CA LEU A 23 -6.98 1.81 -1.55
C LEU A 23 -6.37 1.94 -2.95
N VAL A 24 -7.08 1.43 -3.97
CA VAL A 24 -6.69 1.65 -5.37
C VAL A 24 -6.52 3.15 -5.65
N GLY A 25 -5.40 3.49 -6.30
CA GLY A 25 -4.98 4.86 -6.60
C GLY A 25 -4.20 5.56 -5.49
N GLN A 26 -4.11 4.99 -4.28
CA GLN A 26 -3.31 5.57 -3.20
C GLN A 26 -1.85 5.16 -3.28
N SER A 27 -0.97 6.05 -2.82
CA SER A 27 0.47 5.85 -2.83
C SER A 27 1.12 6.12 -1.48
N VAL A 28 2.19 5.38 -1.18
CA VAL A 28 3.25 5.89 -0.31
C VAL A 28 4.20 6.75 -1.14
N ARG A 29 4.64 7.90 -0.63
CA ARG A 29 5.46 8.88 -1.38
C ARG A 29 6.36 9.75 -0.51
N VAL A 30 7.44 10.22 -1.10
CA VAL A 30 8.30 11.26 -0.52
C VAL A 30 7.50 12.55 -0.37
N GLY A 31 7.69 13.26 0.75
CA GLY A 31 6.89 14.44 1.09
C GLY A 31 5.48 14.14 1.60
N GLY A 32 5.15 12.88 1.84
CA GLY A 32 3.92 12.43 2.48
C GLY A 32 4.19 11.20 3.37
N VAL A 33 3.24 10.27 3.41
CA VAL A 33 3.45 8.99 4.12
C VAL A 33 4.34 8.06 3.30
N THR A 34 5.42 7.60 3.94
CA THR A 34 6.43 6.71 3.33
C THR A 34 6.35 5.28 3.85
N LYS A 35 5.42 4.97 4.77
CA LYS A 35 5.28 3.64 5.36
C LYS A 35 3.85 3.29 5.70
N LEU A 36 3.54 2.00 5.66
CA LEU A 36 2.35 1.44 6.32
C LEU A 36 2.79 0.74 7.61
N VAL A 37 1.96 0.82 8.64
CA VAL A 37 2.16 0.16 9.94
C VAL A 37 0.96 -0.73 10.21
N SER A 38 1.19 -1.99 10.57
CA SER A 38 0.11 -2.92 10.91
C SER A 38 -0.64 -2.43 12.14
N ARG A 39 -1.86 -2.92 12.34
CA ARG A 39 -2.52 -2.80 13.65
C ARG A 39 -1.87 -3.73 14.68
N LEU A 40 -2.07 -3.42 15.97
CA LEU A 40 -1.64 -4.24 17.09
C LEU A 40 -2.48 -5.52 17.17
N SER A 41 -3.80 -5.40 17.03
CA SER A 41 -4.73 -6.52 17.04
C SER A 41 -5.97 -6.23 16.21
N VAL A 42 -6.84 -7.23 16.03
CA VAL A 42 -8.12 -7.04 15.32
C VAL A 42 -9.01 -6.02 16.03
N LYS A 43 -8.93 -5.97 17.36
CA LYS A 43 -9.77 -5.10 18.22
C LYS A 43 -9.13 -3.74 18.47
N GLU A 44 -7.80 -3.66 18.51
CA GLU A 44 -7.08 -2.45 18.87
C GLU A 44 -6.49 -1.79 17.62
N ASN A 45 -7.04 -0.62 17.28
CA ASN A 45 -6.56 0.20 16.18
C ASN A 45 -5.36 1.08 16.60
N VAL A 46 -4.32 0.43 17.12
CA VAL A 46 -3.05 1.05 17.54
C VAL A 46 -1.92 0.45 16.71
N ASP A 47 -0.82 1.19 16.52
CA ASP A 47 0.36 0.73 15.79
C ASP A 47 0.91 -0.59 16.35
N GLY A 48 0.98 -1.59 15.48
CA GLY A 48 1.54 -2.90 15.75
C GLY A 48 3.05 -2.98 15.48
N PRO A 49 3.60 -4.22 15.49
CA PRO A 49 5.03 -4.43 15.34
C PRO A 49 5.51 -4.44 13.89
N TYR A 50 4.62 -4.58 12.90
CA TYR A 50 5.01 -4.72 11.50
C TYR A 50 4.86 -3.42 10.72
N SER A 51 5.77 -3.19 9.79
CA SER A 51 5.66 -2.06 8.85
C SER A 51 6.24 -2.39 7.48
N ILE A 52 5.72 -1.73 6.45
CA ILE A 52 6.30 -1.68 5.11
C ILE A 52 6.83 -0.27 4.91
N VAL A 53 8.10 -0.11 4.56
CA VAL A 53 8.74 1.19 4.41
C VAL A 53 9.24 1.34 2.99
N MET A 54 8.83 2.44 2.35
CA MET A 54 9.35 2.88 1.07
C MET A 54 10.67 3.61 1.29
N GLU A 55 11.73 3.03 0.78
CA GLU A 55 13.05 3.63 0.75
C GLU A 55 13.38 4.08 -0.68
N SER A 56 14.45 4.87 -0.86
CA SER A 56 14.81 5.40 -2.18
C SER A 56 15.13 4.32 -3.22
N ASN A 57 15.49 3.10 -2.80
CA ASN A 57 15.88 2.02 -3.69
C ASN A 57 15.17 0.69 -3.45
N ARG A 58 14.29 0.58 -2.45
CA ARG A 58 13.60 -0.67 -2.11
C ARG A 58 12.29 -0.43 -1.37
N LEU A 59 11.47 -1.47 -1.31
CA LEU A 59 10.30 -1.55 -0.45
C LEU A 59 10.51 -2.71 0.52
N SER A 60 10.72 -2.39 1.80
CA SER A 60 11.19 -3.33 2.81
C SER A 60 10.19 -3.48 3.96
N PHE A 61 10.14 -4.68 4.50
CA PHE A 61 9.23 -5.06 5.56
C PHE A 61 10.00 -5.26 6.84
N TYR A 62 9.53 -4.60 7.89
CA TYR A 62 10.18 -4.54 9.18
C TYR A 62 9.29 -5.11 10.27
N CYS A 63 9.90 -5.80 11.23
CA CYS A 63 9.26 -6.25 12.45
C CYS A 63 10.00 -5.68 13.68
N LYS A 64 9.23 -5.14 14.64
CA LYS A 64 9.74 -4.82 15.97
C LYS A 64 9.83 -6.11 16.78
N SER A 65 11.03 -6.44 17.24
CA SER A 65 11.27 -7.55 18.16
C SER A 65 11.71 -7.01 19.52
N SER A 66 11.27 -7.62 20.61
CA SER A 66 11.75 -7.31 21.96
C SER A 66 13.27 -7.52 22.10
N ASN A 67 13.86 -8.36 21.25
CA ASN A 67 15.26 -8.75 21.33
C ASN A 67 16.19 -7.85 20.49
N ALA A 68 15.64 -6.86 19.78
CA ALA A 68 16.40 -5.96 18.94
C ALA A 68 16.09 -4.49 19.28
N PRO A 69 17.10 -3.62 19.42
CA PRO A 69 16.89 -2.21 19.73
C PRO A 69 16.27 -1.42 18.56
N ARG A 70 16.23 -2.02 17.36
CA ARG A 70 15.68 -1.42 16.14
C ARG A 70 14.84 -2.45 15.38
N PRO A 71 13.83 -2.02 14.61
CA PRO A 71 13.08 -2.92 13.74
C PRO A 71 14.01 -3.67 12.78
N VAL A 72 13.77 -4.97 12.61
CA VAL A 72 14.58 -5.86 11.78
C VAL A 72 13.85 -6.10 10.45
N VAL A 73 14.59 -6.05 9.34
CA VAL A 73 14.06 -6.42 8.03
C VAL A 73 13.81 -7.92 7.99
N TYR A 74 12.59 -8.34 7.67
CA TYR A 74 12.28 -9.76 7.48
C TYR A 74 11.92 -10.11 6.03
N PHE A 75 11.55 -9.13 5.21
CA PHE A 75 11.30 -9.32 3.79
C PHE A 75 11.62 -8.04 3.01
N THR A 76 12.06 -8.20 1.78
CA THR A 76 12.23 -7.12 0.81
C THR A 76 11.85 -7.70 -0.54
N PHE A 77 11.09 -6.96 -1.33
CA PHE A 77 10.78 -7.43 -2.68
C PHE A 77 12.08 -7.64 -3.47
N PRO A 78 12.18 -8.70 -4.31
CA PRO A 78 13.37 -8.97 -5.11
C PRO A 78 13.46 -8.04 -6.33
N VAL A 79 13.15 -6.76 -6.14
CA VAL A 79 13.23 -5.69 -7.13
C VAL A 79 13.88 -4.47 -6.50
N GLN A 80 14.80 -3.86 -7.25
CA GLN A 80 15.51 -2.66 -6.82
C GLN A 80 15.03 -1.48 -7.64
N PHE A 81 14.74 -0.39 -6.95
CA PHE A 81 14.29 0.85 -7.56
C PHE A 81 15.47 1.83 -7.63
N ASN A 82 15.40 2.78 -8.56
CA ASN A 82 16.36 3.87 -8.63
C ASN A 82 15.65 5.19 -8.38
N GLY A 83 15.84 5.77 -7.18
CA GLY A 83 15.25 7.06 -6.82
C GLY A 83 13.73 7.01 -6.69
N LEU A 84 13.21 6.00 -5.99
CA LEU A 84 11.79 5.80 -5.73
C LEU A 84 11.17 7.02 -5.05
N LYS A 85 10.22 7.67 -5.72
CA LYS A 85 9.48 8.84 -5.21
C LYS A 85 8.10 8.46 -4.69
N ASN A 86 7.45 7.50 -5.33
CA ASN A 86 6.19 6.92 -4.92
C ASN A 86 6.06 5.44 -5.33
N VAL A 87 5.19 4.74 -4.60
CA VAL A 87 4.64 3.43 -4.96
C VAL A 87 3.13 3.51 -4.79
N THR A 88 2.39 3.20 -5.85
CA THR A 88 0.93 3.31 -5.90
C THR A 88 0.30 1.93 -5.99
N PHE A 89 -0.70 1.64 -5.17
CA PHE A 89 -1.52 0.45 -5.35
C PHE A 89 -2.57 0.71 -6.43
N ASN A 90 -2.61 -0.12 -7.47
CA ASN A 90 -3.45 0.11 -8.63
C ASN A 90 -4.23 -1.15 -9.05
N ALA A 91 -5.33 -0.94 -9.76
CA ALA A 91 -6.17 -1.97 -10.34
C ALA A 91 -6.60 -1.54 -11.74
N ALA A 92 -6.22 -2.30 -12.77
CA ALA A 92 -6.55 -1.99 -14.16
C ALA A 92 -6.90 -3.25 -14.94
N PRO A 93 -7.81 -3.18 -15.93
CA PRO A 93 -8.01 -4.29 -16.85
C PRO A 93 -6.75 -4.50 -17.71
N GLU A 94 -6.47 -5.74 -18.06
CA GLU A 94 -5.31 -6.05 -18.91
C GLU A 94 -5.52 -5.66 -20.38
N THR A 95 -6.77 -5.71 -20.81
CA THR A 95 -7.21 -5.41 -22.18
C THR A 95 -8.53 -4.64 -22.12
N ASP A 96 -8.91 -4.04 -23.25
CA ASP A 96 -10.17 -3.26 -23.33
C ASP A 96 -11.42 -4.12 -23.07
N GLU A 97 -11.35 -5.43 -23.32
CA GLU A 97 -12.42 -6.37 -23.02
C GLU A 97 -12.57 -6.68 -21.52
N ALA A 98 -11.58 -6.31 -20.69
CA ALA A 98 -11.62 -6.40 -19.24
C ALA A 98 -11.93 -7.80 -18.66
N PHE A 99 -11.51 -8.88 -19.35
CA PHE A 99 -11.67 -10.26 -18.86
C PHE A 99 -10.82 -10.60 -17.64
N ALA A 100 -9.73 -9.87 -17.43
CA ALA A 100 -8.86 -9.99 -16.27
C ALA A 100 -8.36 -8.61 -15.86
N TYR A 101 -8.16 -8.47 -14.55
CA TYR A 101 -7.60 -7.26 -13.95
C TYR A 101 -6.26 -7.59 -13.32
N GLN A 102 -5.32 -6.66 -13.41
CA GLN A 102 -4.07 -6.70 -12.66
C GLN A 102 -4.18 -5.80 -11.44
N LEU A 103 -3.76 -6.35 -10.30
CA LEU A 103 -3.55 -5.61 -9.07
C LEU A 103 -2.04 -5.41 -8.91
N THR A 104 -1.58 -4.16 -8.92
CA THR A 104 -0.16 -3.83 -9.02
C THR A 104 0.31 -2.86 -7.94
N LEU A 105 1.61 -2.87 -7.69
CA LEU A 105 2.33 -1.75 -7.08
C LEU A 105 3.13 -1.05 -8.17
N ASP A 106 2.69 0.14 -8.57
CA ASP A 106 3.28 0.94 -9.63
C ASP A 106 4.30 1.91 -9.03
N SER A 107 5.54 1.84 -9.50
CA SER A 107 6.65 2.68 -9.07
C SER A 107 6.80 3.90 -9.97
N SER A 108 7.01 5.07 -9.35
CA SER A 108 7.53 6.28 -10.01
C SER A 108 8.78 6.08 -10.87
N SER A 109 9.56 5.02 -10.65
CA SER A 109 10.76 4.71 -11.45
C SER A 109 10.45 3.95 -12.76
N GLY A 110 9.17 3.78 -13.12
CA GLY A 110 8.76 3.20 -14.40
C GLY A 110 8.60 1.67 -14.42
N GLY A 111 8.41 1.04 -13.26
CA GLY A 111 8.14 -0.40 -13.16
C GLY A 111 6.90 -0.68 -12.32
N ASN A 112 6.28 -1.83 -12.53
CA ASN A 112 5.16 -2.30 -11.72
C ASN A 112 5.42 -3.72 -11.19
N LEU A 113 4.99 -3.98 -9.96
CA LEU A 113 4.96 -5.32 -9.40
C LEU A 113 3.53 -5.86 -9.47
N ILE A 114 3.31 -6.91 -10.24
CA ILE A 114 2.02 -7.60 -10.29
C ILE A 114 1.87 -8.43 -9.01
N LEU A 115 0.85 -8.13 -8.21
CA LEU A 115 0.53 -8.83 -6.97
C LEU A 115 -0.53 -9.93 -7.18
N ALA A 116 -1.51 -9.68 -8.05
CA ALA A 116 -2.58 -10.63 -8.35
C ALA A 116 -3.22 -10.34 -9.72
N ARG A 117 -3.88 -11.36 -10.28
CA ARG A 117 -4.57 -11.31 -11.58
C ARG A 117 -5.98 -11.94 -11.51
N PRO A 118 -6.96 -11.31 -10.84
CA PRO A 118 -8.34 -11.80 -10.84
C PRO A 118 -8.99 -11.77 -12.23
N LYS A 119 -9.92 -12.70 -12.49
CA LYS A 119 -10.70 -12.79 -13.74
C LYS A 119 -12.06 -12.07 -13.65
N TYR A 120 -12.10 -10.99 -12.87
CA TYR A 120 -13.27 -10.18 -12.62
C TYR A 120 -12.83 -8.76 -12.29
N ASN A 121 -13.77 -7.82 -12.29
CA ASN A 121 -13.50 -6.42 -11.97
C ASN A 121 -13.00 -6.28 -10.53
N ALA A 122 -11.74 -5.87 -10.38
CA ALA A 122 -11.06 -5.72 -9.09
C ALA A 122 -10.81 -4.25 -8.73
N THR A 123 -11.52 -3.30 -9.35
CA THR A 123 -11.35 -1.86 -9.07
C THR A 123 -11.73 -1.48 -7.63
N ILE A 124 -12.69 -2.21 -7.04
CA ILE A 124 -13.03 -2.09 -5.61
C ILE A 124 -12.13 -3.04 -4.82
N SER A 125 -10.86 -2.66 -4.70
CA SER A 125 -9.84 -3.38 -3.94
C SER A 125 -9.12 -2.48 -2.94
N PHE A 126 -8.58 -3.11 -1.90
CA PHE A 126 -7.59 -2.49 -1.04
C PHE A 126 -6.50 -3.47 -0.61
N LEU A 127 -5.29 -2.95 -0.50
CA LEU A 127 -4.12 -3.65 0.02
C LEU A 127 -3.95 -3.32 1.49
N ARG A 128 -3.74 -4.32 2.35
CA ARG A 128 -3.54 -4.13 3.78
C ARG A 128 -2.35 -4.91 4.31
N LEU A 129 -1.52 -4.24 5.10
CA LEU A 129 -0.55 -4.88 5.98
C LEU A 129 -1.28 -5.40 7.22
N SER A 130 -1.38 -6.72 7.31
CA SER A 130 -2.13 -7.39 8.37
C SER A 130 -1.33 -7.47 9.68
N ILE A 131 -2.02 -7.78 10.77
CA ILE A 131 -1.45 -7.87 12.13
C ILE A 131 -0.39 -8.98 12.28
N ASP A 132 -0.31 -9.91 11.33
CA ASP A 132 0.67 -10.99 11.27
C ASP A 132 1.87 -10.65 10.38
N GLY A 133 1.94 -9.43 9.86
CA GLY A 133 3.02 -8.97 8.98
C GLY A 133 2.80 -9.27 7.50
N ASN A 134 1.76 -10.01 7.12
CA ASN A 134 1.52 -10.30 5.71
C ASN A 134 0.75 -9.18 5.00
N ILE A 135 1.10 -8.91 3.74
CA ILE A 135 0.22 -8.12 2.87
C ILE A 135 -0.91 -9.02 2.36
N ARG A 136 -2.13 -8.49 2.38
CA ARG A 136 -3.30 -9.11 1.75
C ARG A 136 -4.01 -8.08 0.89
N ILE A 137 -4.55 -8.54 -0.24
CA ILE A 137 -5.46 -7.73 -1.05
C ILE A 137 -6.87 -8.27 -0.80
N PHE A 138 -7.77 -7.36 -0.48
CA PHE A 138 -9.20 -7.64 -0.35
C PHE A 138 -9.89 -6.96 -1.54
N THR A 139 -10.62 -7.74 -2.30
CA THR A 139 -11.38 -7.27 -3.46
C THR A 139 -12.84 -7.61 -3.26
N TYR A 140 -13.71 -6.68 -3.64
CA TYR A 140 -15.13 -6.96 -3.74
C TYR A 140 -15.41 -7.64 -5.08
N TYR A 141 -16.36 -8.58 -5.07
CA TYR A 141 -16.81 -9.29 -6.26
C TYR A 141 -18.33 -9.41 -6.19
N GLU A 142 -19.03 -8.79 -7.15
CA GLU A 142 -20.44 -9.04 -7.42
C GLU A 142 -20.48 -10.19 -8.43
N GLY A 143 -20.83 -11.38 -7.95
CA GLY A 143 -21.00 -12.57 -8.78
C GLY A 143 -22.42 -12.69 -9.32
#